data_AF-A0A9E3X3F4-F1
#
_entry.id   AF-A0A9E3X3F4-F1
#
_cell.length_a   1.000
_cell.length_b   1.000
_cell.length_c   1.000
_cell.angle_alpha   90.00
_cell.angle_beta   90.00
_cell.angle_gamma   90.00
#
_symmetry.space_group_name_H-M   'P 1'
#
loop_
_entity.id
_entity.type
_entity.pdbx_description
1 polymer ?
#
loop_
_entity_poly.entity_id
_entity_poly.type
_entity_poly.pdbx_seq_one_letter_code
_entity_poly.pdbx_strand_id
1 'polypeptide(L)'
;ATNLPPFPERLLLLSSSTGGKVNGIAFADEDILAQNLETHIWKMYFDGSDVGITDDVDAFGVLPDGTLLLSLGNRVQVPGLGIVDDSDIIRFHPVSLGSHTSGTFSWYVDASDVGLTTGGEDIDAIHVTADGLLIVSTLGNMEAKGVIGKDEDLLAFHAVRLGSNTVGEWSVYFDGSDVKLTTANEDIWGLWRDGQTHNLYMTTAGAFRVDGLSGSGADIFIFQPLTLGVKTTGTFQPFWNGAAYGFGNANIDDLEIITRLPLPDDVTGAENESFTPEIDDEMGDDVPDDLREETFEEQEYQIFLPLLQH
;
A
#
# COMPACT_ATOMS: atom_id res chain seq x y z
N ALA A 1 -24.60 17.93 -13.24
CA ALA A 1 -24.41 16.50 -12.94
C ALA A 1 -23.03 16.12 -13.43
N THR A 2 -22.07 15.97 -12.52
CA THR A 2 -20.71 15.52 -12.87
C THR A 2 -20.78 14.02 -13.18
N ASN A 3 -20.31 13.64 -14.37
CA ASN A 3 -20.20 12.25 -14.78
C ASN A 3 -19.11 11.57 -13.95
N LEU A 4 -19.47 11.01 -12.80
CA LEU A 4 -18.62 10.03 -12.12
C LEU A 4 -18.54 8.78 -13.02
N PRO A 5 -17.34 8.24 -13.32
CA PRO A 5 -17.24 7.00 -14.07
C PRO A 5 -17.93 5.86 -13.29
N PRO A 6 -18.68 4.97 -13.96
CA PRO A 6 -19.62 4.06 -13.30
C PRO A 6 -18.99 2.81 -12.67
N PHE A 7 -17.67 2.72 -12.60
CA PHE A 7 -16.98 1.51 -12.14
C PHE A 7 -15.94 1.82 -11.06
N PRO A 8 -15.77 0.93 -10.07
CA PRO A 8 -14.70 1.05 -9.10
C PRO A 8 -13.34 1.04 -9.81
N GLU A 9 -12.43 1.91 -9.37
CA GLU A 9 -11.05 1.97 -9.85
C GLU A 9 -10.22 0.88 -9.19
N ARG A 10 -9.30 0.29 -9.96
CA ARG A 10 -8.24 -0.54 -9.42
C ARG A 10 -6.95 0.26 -9.34
N LEU A 11 -6.39 0.38 -8.16
CA LEU A 11 -5.10 1.02 -7.94
C LEU A 11 -4.05 -0.03 -7.62
N LEU A 12 -2.91 0.07 -8.28
CA LEU A 12 -1.66 -0.57 -7.87
C LEU A 12 -0.91 0.46 -7.00
N LEU A 13 -0.73 0.12 -5.74
CA LEU A 13 0.09 0.88 -4.80
C LEU A 13 1.51 0.31 -4.81
N LEU A 14 2.53 1.16 -4.74
CA LEU A 14 3.94 0.78 -4.77
C LEU A 14 4.76 1.67 -3.84
N SER A 15 5.67 1.08 -3.07
CA SER A 15 6.81 1.75 -2.44
C SER A 15 8.09 1.45 -3.24
N SER A 16 9.22 2.07 -2.87
CA SER A 16 10.48 1.93 -3.58
C SER A 16 11.69 2.12 -2.67
N SER A 17 12.71 1.27 -2.84
CA SER A 17 14.01 1.33 -2.12
C SER A 17 14.77 2.64 -2.21
N THR A 18 14.36 3.51 -3.12
CA THR A 18 15.06 4.77 -3.38
C THR A 18 14.08 5.83 -3.82
N GLY A 19 14.38 7.08 -3.47
CA GLY A 19 13.71 8.23 -4.07
C GLY A 19 13.88 8.32 -5.59
N GLY A 20 12.88 8.88 -6.25
CA GLY A 20 12.80 8.93 -7.70
C GLY A 20 11.78 9.91 -8.25
N LYS A 21 11.39 9.66 -9.51
CA LYS A 21 10.37 10.45 -10.19
C LYS A 21 9.60 9.62 -11.20
N VAL A 22 8.26 9.61 -11.11
CA VAL A 22 7.37 8.97 -12.09
C VAL A 22 6.35 9.97 -12.63
N ASN A 23 6.24 10.10 -13.95
CA ASN A 23 5.28 10.97 -14.64
C ASN A 23 5.17 12.41 -14.09
N GLY A 24 6.27 12.99 -13.59
CA GLY A 24 6.26 14.35 -13.03
C GLY A 24 6.25 14.42 -11.51
N ILE A 25 5.86 13.34 -10.83
CA ILE A 25 5.75 13.23 -9.37
C ILE A 25 7.10 12.77 -8.82
N ALA A 26 7.73 13.61 -8.01
CA ALA A 26 8.90 13.20 -7.22
C ALA A 26 8.40 12.42 -6.00
N PHE A 27 9.16 11.42 -5.59
CA PHE A 27 8.91 10.61 -4.41
C PHE A 27 10.24 10.28 -3.73
N ALA A 28 10.19 10.01 -2.44
CA ALA A 28 11.27 9.48 -1.62
C ALA A 28 11.02 7.99 -1.29
N ASP A 29 11.95 7.36 -0.58
CA ASP A 29 11.86 5.94 -0.21
C ASP A 29 10.74 5.69 0.79
N GLU A 30 10.42 6.66 1.65
CA GLU A 30 9.32 6.58 2.61
C GLU A 30 7.91 6.77 2.03
N ASP A 31 7.78 6.92 0.71
CA ASP A 31 6.53 7.25 0.03
C ASP A 31 5.85 6.03 -0.61
N ILE A 32 4.51 6.05 -0.64
CA ILE A 32 3.71 5.09 -1.41
C ILE A 32 3.00 5.83 -2.55
N LEU A 33 3.21 5.35 -3.76
CA LEU A 33 2.57 5.83 -4.98
C LEU A 33 1.36 4.98 -5.34
N ALA A 34 0.37 5.59 -5.98
CA ALA A 34 -0.75 4.87 -6.61
C ALA A 34 -0.72 5.07 -8.12
N GLN A 35 -0.79 3.97 -8.86
CA GLN A 35 -1.12 3.96 -10.27
C GLN A 35 -2.53 3.40 -10.48
N ASN A 36 -3.38 4.12 -11.20
CA ASN A 36 -4.62 3.55 -11.72
C ASN A 36 -4.31 2.52 -12.82
N LEU A 37 -4.73 1.26 -12.63
CA LEU A 37 -4.38 0.16 -13.53
C LEU A 37 -5.09 0.26 -14.90
N GLU A 38 -6.17 1.03 -15.01
CA GLU A 38 -6.89 1.25 -16.26
C GLU A 38 -6.40 2.49 -17.02
N THR A 39 -6.13 3.60 -16.33
CA THR A 39 -5.74 4.88 -16.96
C THR A 39 -4.23 5.13 -16.96
N HIS A 40 -3.49 4.38 -16.14
CA HIS A 40 -2.04 4.55 -15.88
C HIS A 40 -1.65 5.91 -15.32
N ILE A 41 -2.61 6.64 -14.76
CA ILE A 41 -2.37 7.89 -14.06
C ILE A 41 -1.75 7.58 -12.70
N TRP A 42 -0.66 8.28 -12.39
CA TRP A 42 0.05 8.19 -11.13
C TRP A 42 -0.36 9.31 -10.19
N LYS A 43 -0.30 9.05 -8.89
CA LYS A 43 -0.42 10.05 -7.82
C LYS A 43 0.33 9.60 -6.57
N MET A 44 0.64 10.55 -5.70
CA MET A 44 1.06 10.25 -4.33
C MET A 44 -0.13 9.64 -3.58
N TYR A 45 0.09 8.54 -2.87
CA TYR A 45 -0.91 7.90 -2.00
C TYR A 45 -0.60 8.16 -0.52
N PHE A 46 0.67 8.06 -0.12
CA PHE A 46 1.15 8.36 1.21
C PHE A 46 2.53 9.02 1.07
N ASP A 47 2.64 10.25 1.54
CA ASP A 47 3.91 10.94 1.76
C ASP A 47 4.39 10.68 3.20
N GLY A 48 5.48 9.92 3.36
CA GLY A 48 5.97 9.50 4.67
C GLY A 48 6.65 10.62 5.45
N SER A 49 7.25 11.56 4.73
CA SER A 49 7.99 12.69 5.31
C SER A 49 7.06 13.64 6.06
N ASP A 50 5.82 13.81 5.59
CA ASP A 50 4.78 14.63 6.21
C ASP A 50 4.38 14.17 7.61
N VAL A 51 4.55 12.87 7.90
CA VAL A 51 4.22 12.25 9.19
C VAL A 51 5.46 11.90 10.01
N GLY A 52 6.63 12.33 9.54
CA GLY A 52 7.91 12.24 10.24
C GLY A 52 8.51 10.83 10.23
N ILE A 53 8.16 10.01 9.23
CA ILE A 53 9.01 8.89 8.84
C ILE A 53 10.25 9.48 8.16
N THR A 54 11.43 9.00 8.54
CA THR A 54 12.73 9.55 8.09
C THR A 54 13.64 8.49 7.48
N ASP A 55 13.05 7.34 7.16
CA ASP A 55 13.71 6.13 6.72
C ASP A 55 12.78 5.42 5.75
N ASP A 56 13.33 4.48 5.00
CA ASP A 56 12.59 3.74 3.98
C ASP A 56 11.37 3.02 4.57
N VAL A 57 10.31 2.95 3.76
CA VAL A 57 9.14 2.11 4.01
C VAL A 57 9.30 0.86 3.13
N ASP A 58 10.07 -0.08 3.68
CA ASP A 58 10.46 -1.32 3.00
C ASP A 58 9.24 -2.21 2.74
N ALA A 59 8.25 -2.18 3.62
CA ALA A 59 7.01 -2.94 3.47
C ALA A 59 5.75 -2.16 3.89
N PHE A 60 4.63 -2.39 3.20
CA PHE A 60 3.35 -1.84 3.62
C PHE A 60 2.14 -2.71 3.25
N GLY A 61 1.08 -2.61 4.06
CA GLY A 61 -0.21 -3.26 3.78
C GLY A 61 -1.38 -2.31 3.97
N VAL A 62 -2.45 -2.46 3.17
CA VAL A 62 -3.68 -1.67 3.34
C VAL A 62 -4.77 -2.50 3.99
N LEU A 63 -5.19 -2.09 5.19
CA LEU A 63 -6.29 -2.78 5.88
C LEU A 63 -7.67 -2.34 5.37
N PRO A 64 -8.72 -3.17 5.54
CA PRO A 64 -10.07 -2.87 5.06
C PRO A 64 -10.69 -1.57 5.62
N ASP A 65 -10.21 -1.08 6.76
CA ASP A 65 -10.64 0.18 7.36
C ASP A 65 -9.82 1.40 6.90
N GLY A 66 -8.94 1.22 5.91
CA GLY A 66 -8.16 2.28 5.27
C GLY A 66 -6.89 2.68 6.02
N THR A 67 -6.58 2.06 7.16
CA THR A 67 -5.28 2.24 7.81
C THR A 67 -4.18 1.48 7.06
N LEU A 68 -2.94 1.92 7.23
CA LEU A 68 -1.77 1.29 6.65
C LEU A 68 -0.98 0.54 7.71
N LEU A 69 -0.44 -0.62 7.37
CA LEU A 69 0.66 -1.25 8.07
C LEU A 69 1.96 -0.83 7.40
N LEU A 70 3.00 -0.58 8.17
CA LEU A 70 4.33 -0.20 7.67
C LEU A 70 5.40 -0.99 8.43
N SER A 71 6.41 -1.46 7.70
CA SER A 71 7.74 -1.81 8.22
C SER A 71 8.73 -0.72 7.78
N LEU A 72 9.89 -0.62 8.44
CA LEU A 72 10.90 0.41 8.18
C LEU A 72 12.29 -0.23 8.13
N GLY A 73 13.13 0.11 7.15
CA GLY A 73 14.41 -0.57 6.92
C GLY A 73 15.50 -0.39 7.97
N ASN A 74 15.26 0.46 8.99
CA ASN A 74 16.14 0.57 10.16
C ASN A 74 15.34 0.85 11.44
N ARG A 75 16.03 0.58 12.55
CA ARG A 75 15.59 1.03 13.88
C ARG A 75 15.54 2.55 13.99
N VAL A 76 14.32 3.12 14.02
CA VAL A 76 14.10 4.58 14.01
C VAL A 76 13.11 5.07 15.07
N GLN A 77 13.17 6.37 15.34
CA GLN A 77 12.24 7.05 16.25
C GLN A 77 11.00 7.52 15.48
N VAL A 78 9.85 6.91 15.74
CA VAL A 78 8.56 7.28 15.14
C VAL A 78 7.82 8.30 16.02
N PRO A 79 7.35 9.43 15.45
CA PRO A 79 6.61 10.45 16.21
C PRO A 79 5.38 9.89 16.94
N GLY A 80 5.28 10.20 18.23
CA GLY A 80 4.14 9.79 19.06
C GLY A 80 4.12 8.30 19.47
N LEU A 81 4.96 7.44 18.89
CA LEU A 81 4.99 6.00 19.18
C LEU A 81 6.20 5.58 20.03
N GLY A 82 7.40 6.03 19.67
CA GLY A 82 8.65 5.58 20.31
C GLY A 82 9.69 5.11 19.30
N ILE A 83 10.68 4.35 19.78
CA ILE A 83 11.63 3.66 18.91
C ILE A 83 10.97 2.39 18.40
N VAL A 84 11.03 2.18 17.09
CA VAL A 84 10.53 1.03 16.35
C VAL A 84 11.76 0.33 15.76
N ASP A 85 11.85 -0.99 15.90
CA ASP A 85 12.90 -1.79 15.27
C ASP A 85 12.52 -2.12 13.82
N ASP A 86 13.50 -2.47 13.00
CA ASP A 86 13.28 -2.83 11.58
C ASP A 86 12.42 -4.10 11.44
N SER A 87 12.52 -5.04 12.38
CA SER A 87 11.62 -6.20 12.44
C SER A 87 10.17 -5.91 12.86
N ASP A 88 9.84 -4.70 13.32
CA ASP A 88 8.50 -4.38 13.86
C ASP A 88 7.51 -3.91 12.78
N ILE A 89 6.20 -4.12 13.02
CA ILE A 89 5.15 -3.55 12.18
C ILE A 89 4.37 -2.50 12.97
N ILE A 90 4.27 -1.30 12.40
CA ILE A 90 3.45 -0.22 12.93
C ILE A 90 2.21 -0.01 12.06
N ARG A 91 1.19 0.59 12.66
CA ARG A 91 -0.06 0.94 12.00
C ARG A 91 -0.24 2.44 11.96
N PHE A 92 -0.36 2.97 10.75
CA PHE A 92 -0.70 4.36 10.49
C PHE A 92 -2.21 4.54 10.38
N HIS A 93 -2.75 5.46 11.18
CA HIS A 93 -4.16 5.87 11.18
C HIS A 93 -4.29 7.18 10.43
N PRO A 94 -4.65 7.17 9.13
CA PRO A 94 -4.72 8.38 8.33
C PRO A 94 -5.88 9.26 8.77
N VAL A 95 -5.59 10.55 8.92
CA VAL A 95 -6.55 11.65 8.86
C VAL A 95 -6.64 12.18 7.42
N SER A 96 -5.49 12.27 6.73
CA SER A 96 -5.40 12.54 5.30
C SER A 96 -4.28 11.71 4.65
N LEU A 97 -4.48 11.38 3.37
CA LEU A 97 -3.54 10.68 2.49
C LEU A 97 -3.23 11.58 1.29
N GLY A 98 -2.24 11.21 0.49
CA GLY A 98 -1.75 11.97 -0.67
C GLY A 98 -0.49 12.76 -0.36
N SER A 99 -0.27 13.88 -1.05
CA SER A 99 0.92 14.74 -0.87
C SER A 99 0.87 15.66 0.37
N HIS A 100 -0.11 15.45 1.23
CA HIS A 100 -0.34 16.20 2.47
C HIS A 100 -0.85 15.20 3.50
N THR A 101 -0.01 14.22 3.83
CA THR A 101 -0.36 13.12 4.72
C THR A 101 -0.46 13.64 6.14
N SER A 102 -1.47 13.18 6.89
CA SER A 102 -1.54 13.45 8.32
C SER A 102 -2.22 12.30 9.03
N GLY A 103 -1.83 12.04 10.28
CA GLY A 103 -2.35 10.91 11.04
C GLY A 103 -1.54 10.63 12.29
N THR A 104 -1.75 9.44 12.83
CA THR A 104 -1.05 8.97 14.04
C THR A 104 -0.63 7.52 13.90
N PHE A 105 0.42 7.12 14.62
CA PHE A 105 0.90 5.74 14.64
C PHE A 105 0.47 4.98 15.89
N SER A 106 0.34 3.67 15.76
CA SER A 106 0.18 2.71 16.86
C SER A 106 0.94 1.42 16.56
N TRP A 107 1.31 0.66 17.59
CA TRP A 107 1.90 -0.67 17.42
C TRP A 107 0.95 -1.65 16.74
N TYR A 108 1.46 -2.48 15.84
CA TYR A 108 0.72 -3.61 15.25
C TYR A 108 1.37 -4.95 15.58
N VAL A 109 2.68 -5.10 15.33
CA VAL A 109 3.49 -6.23 15.75
C VAL A 109 4.76 -5.68 16.40
N ASP A 110 5.04 -6.13 17.62
CA ASP A 110 6.38 -6.07 18.22
C ASP A 110 7.02 -7.44 17.94
N ALA A 111 7.91 -7.51 16.96
CA ALA A 111 8.36 -8.80 16.45
C ALA A 111 9.36 -9.48 17.39
N SER A 112 9.98 -8.72 18.27
CA SER A 112 10.87 -9.23 19.32
C SER A 112 10.14 -10.13 20.32
N ASP A 113 8.85 -9.86 20.60
CA ASP A 113 8.00 -10.74 21.42
C ASP A 113 7.72 -12.10 20.76
N VAL A 114 7.86 -12.17 19.44
CA VAL A 114 7.61 -13.37 18.64
C VAL A 114 8.84 -14.00 18.02
N GLY A 115 10.02 -13.46 18.31
CA GLY A 115 11.31 -14.12 18.13
C GLY A 115 12.21 -13.52 17.06
N LEU A 116 11.80 -12.44 16.37
CA LEU A 116 12.69 -11.72 15.45
C LEU A 116 13.57 -10.78 16.28
N THR A 117 14.87 -11.03 16.32
CA THR A 117 15.81 -10.36 17.24
C THR A 117 17.17 -10.05 16.63
N THR A 118 17.36 -10.34 15.35
CA THR A 118 18.61 -10.11 14.61
C THR A 118 18.34 -9.21 13.41
N GLY A 119 19.34 -8.42 13.00
CA GLY A 119 19.17 -7.47 11.89
C GLY A 119 19.06 -8.08 10.49
N GLY A 120 18.93 -9.41 10.37
CA GLY A 120 18.52 -10.07 9.12
C GLY A 120 17.04 -10.48 9.13
N GLU A 121 16.32 -10.13 10.19
CA GLU A 121 14.90 -10.46 10.39
C GLU A 121 14.02 -9.21 10.26
N ASP A 122 14.56 -8.19 9.60
CA ASP A 122 13.83 -7.02 9.11
C ASP A 122 12.69 -7.49 8.20
N ILE A 123 11.49 -6.94 8.39
CA ILE A 123 10.31 -7.31 7.61
C ILE A 123 10.26 -6.41 6.38
N ASP A 124 10.36 -7.02 5.20
CA ASP A 124 10.50 -6.32 3.93
C ASP A 124 9.39 -6.66 2.92
N ALA A 125 8.36 -7.42 3.35
CA ALA A 125 7.09 -7.57 2.63
C ALA A 125 5.93 -7.73 3.61
N ILE A 126 4.77 -7.12 3.36
CA ILE A 126 3.58 -7.30 4.21
C ILE A 126 2.31 -7.53 3.37
N HIS A 127 1.57 -8.58 3.70
CA HIS A 127 0.18 -8.71 3.29
C HIS A 127 -0.72 -9.21 4.42
N VAL A 128 -1.93 -8.63 4.54
CA VAL A 128 -2.94 -9.13 5.47
C VAL A 128 -4.15 -9.63 4.70
N THR A 129 -4.46 -10.91 4.83
CA THR A 129 -5.61 -11.51 4.18
C THR A 129 -6.92 -11.02 4.81
N ALA A 130 -8.03 -11.19 4.11
CA ALA A 130 -9.36 -10.77 4.60
C ALA A 130 -9.79 -11.46 5.91
N ASP A 131 -9.26 -12.65 6.22
CA ASP A 131 -9.45 -13.37 7.48
C ASP A 131 -8.43 -12.98 8.58
N GLY A 132 -7.54 -12.03 8.29
CA GLY A 132 -6.61 -11.44 9.25
C GLY A 132 -5.28 -12.19 9.39
N LEU A 133 -4.97 -13.13 8.48
CA LEU A 133 -3.65 -13.75 8.45
C LEU A 133 -2.63 -12.74 7.95
N LEU A 134 -1.63 -12.45 8.77
CA LEU A 134 -0.47 -11.66 8.36
C LEU A 134 0.53 -12.58 7.67
N ILE A 135 0.95 -12.21 6.46
CA ILE A 135 1.98 -12.86 5.67
C ILE A 135 3.11 -11.84 5.49
N VAL A 136 4.35 -12.26 5.72
CA VAL A 136 5.53 -11.40 5.59
C VAL A 136 6.66 -12.11 4.86
N SER A 137 7.61 -11.32 4.35
CA SER A 137 8.97 -11.75 4.04
C SER A 137 9.93 -11.17 5.09
N THR A 138 11.20 -11.58 5.04
CA THR A 138 12.28 -10.93 5.79
C THR A 138 13.53 -10.77 4.93
N LEU A 139 14.26 -9.65 5.11
CA LEU A 139 15.49 -9.28 4.37
C LEU A 139 16.55 -10.39 4.30
N GLY A 140 16.59 -11.24 5.33
CA GLY A 140 17.50 -12.35 5.44
C GLY A 140 16.82 -13.59 5.98
N ASN A 141 17.65 -14.55 6.43
CA ASN A 141 17.12 -15.72 7.10
C ASN A 141 16.59 -15.35 8.47
N MET A 142 15.40 -15.84 8.80
CA MET A 142 14.85 -15.75 10.14
C MET A 142 14.72 -17.09 10.85
N GLU A 143 14.89 -17.08 12.17
CA GLU A 143 14.67 -18.24 13.03
C GLU A 143 13.87 -17.85 14.28
N ALA A 144 12.54 -17.98 14.19
CA ALA A 144 11.65 -17.67 15.30
C ALA A 144 10.99 -18.93 15.85
N LYS A 145 11.29 -19.25 17.11
CA LYS A 145 10.61 -20.32 17.88
C LYS A 145 10.59 -21.69 17.17
N GLY A 146 11.64 -21.99 16.40
CA GLY A 146 11.82 -23.26 15.69
C GLY A 146 11.26 -23.28 14.26
N VAL A 147 10.72 -22.17 13.77
CA VAL A 147 10.42 -21.94 12.36
C VAL A 147 11.63 -21.26 11.73
N ILE A 148 12.09 -21.79 10.60
CA ILE A 148 13.16 -21.22 9.80
C ILE A 148 12.54 -20.80 8.47
N GLY A 149 12.78 -19.55 8.08
CA GLY A 149 12.52 -19.02 6.74
C GLY A 149 13.80 -18.41 6.19
N LYS A 150 13.92 -18.37 4.87
CA LYS A 150 14.99 -17.65 4.17
C LYS A 150 14.45 -16.38 3.53
N ASP A 151 15.36 -15.61 2.93
CA ASP A 151 15.06 -14.39 2.20
C ASP A 151 14.06 -14.63 1.04
N GLU A 152 14.11 -15.78 0.37
CA GLU A 152 13.14 -16.08 -0.70
C GLU A 152 11.77 -16.62 -0.22
N ASP A 153 11.52 -16.71 1.08
CA ASP A 153 10.34 -17.39 1.65
C ASP A 153 9.29 -16.40 2.17
N LEU A 154 8.02 -16.80 2.15
CA LEU A 154 6.96 -16.06 2.86
C LEU A 154 6.53 -16.83 4.10
N LEU A 155 6.26 -16.09 5.17
CA LEU A 155 5.89 -16.63 6.47
C LEU A 155 4.54 -16.10 6.92
N ALA A 156 3.72 -17.00 7.44
CA ALA A 156 2.41 -16.68 8.00
C ALA A 156 2.51 -16.54 9.53
N PHE A 157 2.08 -15.40 10.04
CA PHE A 157 1.94 -15.13 11.47
C PHE A 157 0.51 -15.40 11.96
N HIS A 158 0.36 -16.44 12.77
CA HIS A 158 -0.90 -16.79 13.43
C HIS A 158 -1.01 -16.01 14.74
N ALA A 159 -1.50 -14.77 14.64
CA ALA A 159 -1.62 -13.89 15.78
C ALA A 159 -2.64 -14.41 16.82
N VAL A 160 -2.19 -14.52 18.06
CA VAL A 160 -3.06 -14.65 19.25
C VAL A 160 -3.36 -13.27 19.83
N ARG A 161 -2.39 -12.35 19.77
CA ARG A 161 -2.51 -10.96 20.20
C ARG A 161 -1.56 -10.08 19.41
N LEU A 162 -2.06 -8.95 18.91
CA LEU A 162 -1.30 -7.89 18.24
C LEU A 162 -0.99 -6.73 19.20
N GLY A 163 -0.15 -5.79 18.75
CA GLY A 163 0.29 -4.59 19.48
C GLY A 163 1.63 -4.78 20.18
N SER A 164 2.02 -3.86 21.07
CA SER A 164 3.33 -3.86 21.76
C SER A 164 3.58 -5.00 22.76
N ASN A 165 2.70 -5.99 22.80
CA ASN A 165 2.84 -7.20 23.62
C ASN A 165 2.41 -8.38 22.74
N THR A 166 3.07 -8.57 21.61
CA THR A 166 2.61 -9.47 20.55
C THR A 166 2.72 -10.93 21.00
N VAL A 167 1.74 -11.75 20.61
CA VAL A 167 1.75 -13.19 20.85
C VAL A 167 1.23 -13.88 19.61
N GLY A 168 1.95 -14.90 19.16
CA GLY A 168 1.53 -15.75 18.06
C GLY A 168 2.61 -16.75 17.72
N GLU A 169 2.35 -17.48 16.65
CA GLU A 169 3.22 -18.51 16.10
C GLU A 169 3.45 -18.27 14.61
N TRP A 170 4.66 -18.58 14.15
CA TRP A 170 5.03 -18.51 12.76
C TRP A 170 4.79 -19.84 12.05
N SER A 171 4.68 -19.81 10.73
CA SER A 171 4.70 -20.98 9.86
C SER A 171 5.17 -20.59 8.47
N VAL A 172 5.83 -21.49 7.74
CA VAL A 172 6.15 -21.26 6.33
C VAL A 172 4.86 -21.22 5.51
N TYR A 173 4.63 -20.13 4.80
CA TYR A 173 3.51 -19.92 3.89
C TYR A 173 3.88 -20.22 2.44
N PHE A 174 5.09 -19.88 2.02
CA PHE A 174 5.63 -20.13 0.69
C PHE A 174 7.14 -20.39 0.82
N ASP A 175 7.65 -21.39 0.11
CA ASP A 175 9.08 -21.73 0.04
C ASP A 175 9.58 -21.37 -1.36
N GLY A 176 10.36 -20.29 -1.47
CA GLY A 176 10.81 -19.77 -2.76
C GLY A 176 11.82 -20.67 -3.45
N SER A 177 12.58 -21.43 -2.66
CA SER A 177 13.62 -22.32 -3.14
C SER A 177 13.05 -23.49 -3.93
N ASP A 178 11.85 -23.95 -3.57
CA ASP A 178 11.10 -24.99 -4.30
C ASP A 178 10.68 -24.54 -5.71
N VAL A 179 10.61 -23.23 -5.95
CA VAL A 179 10.15 -22.62 -7.21
C VAL A 179 11.21 -21.75 -7.88
N LYS A 180 12.48 -21.98 -7.54
CA LYS A 180 13.70 -21.44 -8.16
C LYS A 180 14.01 -19.97 -7.89
N LEU A 181 13.40 -19.35 -6.88
CA LEU A 181 13.96 -18.14 -6.29
C LEU A 181 15.18 -18.61 -5.46
N THR A 182 16.39 -18.42 -5.97
CA THR A 182 17.59 -19.09 -5.42
C THR A 182 18.85 -18.21 -5.41
N THR A 183 18.73 -16.96 -5.83
CA THR A 183 19.82 -15.99 -5.82
C THR A 183 19.56 -14.87 -4.82
N ALA A 184 20.62 -14.20 -4.35
CA ALA A 184 20.49 -13.12 -3.36
C ALA A 184 19.74 -11.86 -3.85
N ASN A 185 19.31 -11.82 -5.12
CA ASN A 185 18.45 -10.74 -5.64
C ASN A 185 16.98 -11.20 -5.79
N GLU A 186 16.68 -12.45 -5.43
CA GLU A 186 15.36 -13.07 -5.55
C GLU A 186 14.67 -13.24 -4.20
N ASP A 187 15.20 -12.55 -3.18
CA ASP A 187 14.50 -12.15 -1.97
C ASP A 187 13.20 -11.42 -2.34
N ILE A 188 12.11 -11.74 -1.63
CA ILE A 188 10.77 -11.22 -1.94
C ILE A 188 10.55 -9.94 -1.14
N TRP A 189 10.51 -8.81 -1.83
CA TRP A 189 10.17 -7.52 -1.21
C TRP A 189 8.66 -7.24 -1.31
N GLY A 190 8.05 -7.42 -2.47
CA GLY A 190 6.62 -7.13 -2.63
C GLY A 190 5.72 -8.35 -2.48
N LEU A 191 4.60 -8.20 -1.77
CA LEU A 191 3.56 -9.23 -1.72
C LEU A 191 2.14 -8.66 -1.71
N TRP A 192 1.33 -9.09 -2.68
CA TRP A 192 -0.12 -9.03 -2.59
C TRP A 192 -0.78 -10.36 -2.92
N ARG A 193 -1.69 -10.83 -2.08
CA ARG A 193 -2.48 -12.04 -2.35
C ARG A 193 -3.89 -11.68 -2.79
N ASP A 194 -4.27 -12.14 -3.98
CA ASP A 194 -5.62 -11.98 -4.49
C ASP A 194 -6.62 -12.75 -3.62
N GLY A 195 -7.58 -12.04 -3.02
CA GLY A 195 -8.61 -12.63 -2.17
C GLY A 195 -9.55 -13.61 -2.90
N GLN A 196 -9.69 -13.50 -4.22
CA GLN A 196 -10.55 -14.37 -5.05
C GLN A 196 -9.77 -15.51 -5.67
N THR A 197 -8.62 -15.23 -6.30
CA THR A 197 -7.86 -16.24 -7.03
C THR A 197 -6.79 -16.92 -6.18
N HIS A 198 -6.41 -16.32 -5.06
CA HIS A 198 -5.30 -16.75 -4.19
C HIS A 198 -3.93 -16.76 -4.86
N ASN A 199 -3.82 -16.11 -6.03
CA ASN A 199 -2.54 -15.86 -6.67
C ASN A 199 -1.74 -14.86 -5.85
N LEU A 200 -0.41 -15.03 -5.84
CA LEU A 200 0.53 -14.12 -5.18
C LEU A 200 1.13 -13.22 -6.26
N TYR A 201 1.04 -11.92 -6.06
CA TYR A 201 1.65 -10.89 -6.87
C TYR A 201 2.89 -10.43 -6.11
N MET A 202 4.05 -10.53 -6.75
CA MET A 202 5.32 -10.40 -6.06
C MET A 202 6.31 -9.57 -6.85
N THR A 203 7.24 -8.95 -6.13
CA THR A 203 8.48 -8.37 -6.64
C THR A 203 9.65 -9.05 -5.96
N THR A 204 10.87 -8.70 -6.35
CA THR A 204 12.09 -9.20 -5.73
C THR A 204 13.11 -8.08 -5.57
N ALA A 205 14.05 -8.24 -4.64
CA ALA A 205 15.16 -7.31 -4.37
C ALA A 205 15.92 -6.82 -5.60
N GLY A 206 15.92 -7.62 -6.67
CA GLY A 206 16.39 -7.19 -7.96
C GLY A 206 15.90 -8.09 -9.07
N ALA A 207 16.79 -8.42 -10.00
CA ALA A 207 16.44 -9.24 -11.14
C ALA A 207 16.19 -10.69 -10.74
N PHE A 208 15.07 -11.24 -11.20
CA PHE A 208 14.67 -12.63 -10.97
C PHE A 208 14.67 -13.47 -12.25
N ARG A 209 14.81 -14.78 -12.08
CA ARG A 209 14.70 -15.81 -13.11
C ARG A 209 14.10 -17.09 -12.53
N VAL A 210 12.81 -17.24 -12.77
CA VAL A 210 12.04 -18.44 -12.44
C VAL A 210 11.71 -19.25 -13.69
N ASP A 211 10.97 -20.35 -13.54
CA ASP A 211 10.60 -21.19 -14.68
C ASP A 211 9.70 -20.45 -15.68
N GLY A 212 10.25 -20.19 -16.87
CA GLY A 212 9.54 -19.57 -17.98
C GLY A 212 9.40 -18.04 -17.89
N LEU A 213 9.96 -17.40 -16.86
CA LEU A 213 9.83 -15.95 -16.65
C LEU A 213 11.11 -15.36 -16.04
N SER A 214 11.45 -14.14 -16.44
CA SER A 214 12.50 -13.34 -15.81
C SER A 214 12.16 -11.86 -15.93
N GLY A 215 12.61 -11.06 -14.97
CA GLY A 215 12.39 -9.62 -14.93
C GLY A 215 13.45 -8.91 -14.09
N SER A 216 13.19 -7.64 -13.80
CA SER A 216 13.95 -6.78 -12.89
C SER A 216 13.20 -6.58 -11.58
N GLY A 217 13.82 -5.92 -10.59
CA GLY A 217 13.14 -5.57 -9.33
C GLY A 217 12.05 -4.51 -9.51
N ALA A 218 11.95 -3.90 -10.69
CA ALA A 218 10.88 -2.99 -11.08
C ALA A 218 9.68 -3.70 -11.75
N ASP A 219 9.70 -5.03 -11.86
CA ASP A 219 8.64 -5.81 -12.51
C ASP A 219 7.84 -6.60 -11.47
N ILE A 220 6.52 -6.70 -11.67
CA ILE A 220 5.64 -7.52 -10.85
C ILE A 220 5.26 -8.78 -11.63
N PHE A 221 5.37 -9.91 -10.95
CA PHE A 221 4.98 -11.20 -11.48
C PHE A 221 3.98 -11.91 -10.57
N ILE A 222 3.26 -12.86 -11.14
CA ILE A 222 2.23 -13.63 -10.45
C ILE A 222 2.75 -15.05 -10.26
N PHE A 223 2.70 -15.55 -9.04
CA PHE A 223 2.76 -16.96 -8.75
C PHE A 223 1.34 -17.51 -8.56
N GLN A 224 1.02 -18.55 -9.33
CA GLN A 224 -0.23 -19.29 -9.25
C GLN A 224 0.02 -20.58 -8.47
N PRO A 225 -0.30 -20.62 -7.16
CA PRO A 225 0.01 -21.76 -6.33
C PRO A 225 -0.83 -22.98 -6.71
N LEU A 226 -0.17 -24.12 -6.84
CA LEU A 226 -0.79 -25.45 -6.74
C LEU A 226 -0.70 -25.98 -5.32
N THR A 227 0.44 -25.75 -4.64
CA THR A 227 0.65 -26.00 -3.21
C THR A 227 1.46 -24.87 -2.59
N LEU A 228 1.17 -24.59 -1.32
CA LEU A 228 1.84 -23.61 -0.47
C LEU A 228 2.41 -24.30 0.78
N GLY A 229 3.28 -23.59 1.51
CA GLY A 229 4.04 -24.06 2.67
C GLY A 229 5.41 -24.61 2.30
N VAL A 230 5.99 -25.44 3.16
CA VAL A 230 7.33 -26.06 3.00
C VAL A 230 7.51 -26.97 1.77
N LYS A 231 6.47 -27.11 0.95
CA LYS A 231 6.46 -27.82 -0.33
C LYS A 231 5.66 -27.00 -1.33
N THR A 232 6.29 -25.95 -1.83
CA THR A 232 5.62 -25.01 -2.72
C THR A 232 5.71 -25.50 -4.16
N THR A 233 4.59 -25.46 -4.87
CA THR A 233 4.55 -25.79 -6.31
C THR A 233 3.57 -24.86 -7.00
N GLY A 234 3.83 -24.51 -8.25
CA GLY A 234 2.97 -23.60 -9.00
C GLY A 234 3.59 -23.18 -10.32
N THR A 235 3.02 -22.13 -10.91
CA THR A 235 3.49 -21.55 -12.18
C THR A 235 3.53 -20.04 -12.11
N PHE A 236 4.45 -19.44 -12.87
CA PHE A 236 4.63 -18.00 -12.92
C PHE A 236 4.00 -17.39 -14.17
N GLN A 237 3.52 -16.15 -14.05
CA GLN A 237 3.02 -15.32 -15.15
C GLN A 237 3.49 -13.87 -14.97
N PRO A 238 3.79 -13.12 -16.05
CA PRO A 238 4.06 -11.69 -15.94
C PRO A 238 2.78 -10.93 -15.57
N PHE A 239 2.88 -9.82 -14.84
CA PHE A 239 1.74 -8.94 -14.56
C PHE A 239 1.98 -7.50 -15.00
N TRP A 240 3.06 -6.88 -14.52
CA TRP A 240 3.30 -5.46 -14.72
C TRP A 240 4.79 -5.18 -14.91
N ASN A 241 5.12 -4.23 -15.78
CA ASN A 241 6.50 -3.90 -16.14
C ASN A 241 6.81 -2.44 -15.82
N GLY A 242 7.67 -2.18 -14.83
CA GLY A 242 7.89 -0.82 -14.33
C GLY A 242 8.58 0.10 -15.33
N ALA A 243 9.46 -0.44 -16.16
CA ALA A 243 10.09 0.33 -17.23
C ALA A 243 9.05 0.81 -18.27
N ALA A 244 8.01 0.02 -18.56
CA ALA A 244 6.94 0.37 -19.48
C ALA A 244 6.00 1.47 -18.93
N TYR A 245 5.91 1.60 -17.60
CA TYR A 245 4.97 2.49 -16.93
C TYR A 245 5.62 3.67 -16.21
N GLY A 246 6.91 3.91 -16.46
CA GLY A 246 7.63 5.11 -16.03
C GLY A 246 8.27 5.01 -14.63
N PHE A 247 8.17 3.87 -13.95
CA PHE A 247 8.81 3.63 -12.65
C PHE A 247 10.34 3.46 -12.78
N GLY A 248 10.84 3.24 -14.00
CA GLY A 248 12.26 3.32 -14.33
C GLY A 248 13.05 2.11 -13.83
N ASN A 249 14.19 2.38 -13.19
CA ASN A 249 15.10 1.35 -12.67
C ASN A 249 15.06 1.24 -11.14
N ALA A 250 14.13 1.94 -10.48
CA ALA A 250 13.93 1.80 -9.05
C ALA A 250 13.33 0.40 -8.79
N ASN A 251 13.77 -0.29 -7.75
CA ASN A 251 13.12 -1.53 -7.36
C ASN A 251 11.82 -1.18 -6.62
N ILE A 252 10.85 -2.09 -6.74
CA ILE A 252 9.61 -2.04 -5.98
C ILE A 252 9.84 -2.85 -4.72
N ASP A 253 9.70 -2.19 -3.58
CA ASP A 253 9.99 -2.77 -2.29
C ASP A 253 8.70 -3.31 -1.64
N ASP A 254 7.52 -2.75 -1.94
CA ASP A 254 6.26 -3.48 -1.71
C ASP A 254 5.14 -3.06 -2.67
N LEU A 255 4.07 -3.86 -2.71
CA LEU A 255 2.91 -3.61 -3.56
C LEU A 255 1.58 -4.01 -2.91
N GLU A 256 0.55 -3.23 -3.18
CA GLU A 256 -0.83 -3.56 -2.81
C GLU A 256 -1.78 -3.27 -3.98
N ILE A 257 -2.81 -4.11 -4.16
CA ILE A 257 -3.85 -3.86 -5.16
C ILE A 257 -5.17 -3.61 -4.47
N ILE A 258 -5.60 -2.35 -4.50
CA ILE A 258 -6.86 -1.93 -3.88
C ILE A 258 -7.92 -1.60 -4.92
N THR A 259 -9.18 -1.81 -4.54
CA THR A 259 -10.35 -1.42 -5.34
C THR A 259 -11.17 -0.42 -4.56
N ARG A 260 -11.47 0.73 -5.15
CA ARG A 260 -12.27 1.78 -4.50
C ARG A 260 -13.19 2.48 -5.49
N LEU A 261 -14.16 3.23 -4.99
CA LEU A 261 -14.94 4.11 -5.86
C LEU A 261 -14.08 5.29 -6.34
N PRO A 262 -14.24 5.75 -7.59
CA PRO A 262 -13.54 6.94 -8.10
C PRO A 262 -13.85 8.16 -7.25
N LEU A 263 -12.85 8.98 -6.91
CA LEU A 263 -13.10 10.31 -6.32
C LEU A 263 -13.25 11.36 -7.43
N PRO A 264 -14.00 12.45 -7.18
CA PRO A 264 -14.22 13.50 -8.19
C PRO A 264 -12.94 14.07 -8.81
N ASP A 265 -11.85 14.12 -8.04
CA ASP A 265 -10.57 14.72 -8.46
C ASP A 265 -9.68 13.77 -9.26
N ASP A 266 -9.97 12.45 -9.28
CA ASP A 266 -9.19 11.46 -10.05
C ASP A 266 -9.40 11.60 -11.57
N VAL A 267 -10.43 12.33 -11.99
CA VAL A 267 -10.83 12.49 -13.40
C VAL A 267 -10.12 13.68 -14.07
N THR A 268 -9.49 14.57 -13.31
CA THR A 268 -8.90 15.81 -13.86
C THR A 268 -7.40 15.89 -13.59
N GLY A 269 -6.60 15.27 -14.46
CA GLY A 269 -5.19 15.65 -14.66
C GLY A 269 -5.05 17.00 -15.39
N ALA A 270 -5.83 18.00 -15.01
CA ALA A 270 -5.82 19.33 -15.62
C ALA A 270 -5.70 20.38 -14.52
N GLU A 271 -4.73 21.28 -14.70
CA GLU A 271 -4.43 22.38 -13.80
C GLU A 271 -5.69 23.17 -13.44
N ASN A 272 -5.82 23.49 -12.16
CA ASN A 272 -6.93 24.25 -11.61
C ASN A 272 -6.77 25.72 -12.02
N GLU A 273 -7.19 26.09 -13.23
CA GLU A 273 -7.32 27.49 -13.60
C GLU A 273 -8.45 28.10 -12.77
N SER A 274 -8.05 29.04 -11.90
CA SER A 274 -8.97 29.80 -11.05
C SER A 274 -10.04 30.48 -11.88
N PHE A 275 -11.29 30.04 -11.74
CA PHE A 275 -12.42 30.75 -12.32
C PHE A 275 -12.64 32.04 -11.53
N THR A 276 -12.14 33.16 -12.07
CA THR A 276 -12.61 34.49 -11.66
C THR A 276 -13.82 34.80 -12.55
N PRO A 277 -15.02 34.99 -11.98
CA PRO A 277 -16.15 35.40 -12.80
C PRO A 277 -15.94 36.87 -13.20
N GLU A 278 -15.65 37.11 -14.48
CA GLU A 278 -15.80 38.43 -15.07
C GLU A 278 -17.29 38.79 -15.05
N ILE A 279 -17.64 39.82 -14.27
CA ILE A 279 -18.95 40.46 -14.34
C ILE A 279 -18.89 41.40 -15.55
N ASP A 280 -19.63 41.05 -16.59
CA ASP A 280 -19.78 41.85 -17.80
C ASP A 280 -20.77 43.00 -17.51
N ASP A 281 -20.23 44.21 -17.37
CA ASP A 281 -20.99 45.46 -17.22
C ASP A 281 -21.49 45.93 -18.60
N GLU A 282 -22.62 45.42 -19.09
CA GLU A 282 -23.40 46.08 -20.17
C GLU A 282 -24.91 46.12 -19.88
N MET A 283 -25.31 47.20 -19.18
CA MET A 283 -26.45 48.10 -19.43
C MET A 283 -27.77 47.54 -20.00
N GLY A 284 -28.83 47.68 -19.20
CA GLY A 284 -30.23 47.70 -19.66
C GLY A 284 -31.17 48.28 -18.61
N ASP A 285 -31.47 49.58 -18.73
CA ASP A 285 -32.58 50.25 -18.03
C ASP A 285 -33.90 49.48 -18.23
N ASP A 286 -34.50 49.02 -17.14
CA ASP A 286 -35.96 49.06 -16.89
C ASP A 286 -36.26 48.34 -15.56
N VAL A 287 -36.51 49.12 -14.50
CA VAL A 287 -36.99 48.62 -13.21
C VAL A 287 -38.50 48.86 -13.13
N PRO A 288 -39.34 47.81 -13.13
CA PRO A 288 -40.67 47.88 -12.54
C PRO A 288 -40.59 47.44 -11.08
N ASP A 289 -40.92 48.39 -10.22
CA ASP A 289 -41.15 48.26 -8.78
C ASP A 289 -42.40 47.39 -8.55
N ASP A 290 -42.23 46.16 -8.06
CA ASP A 290 -43.13 45.40 -7.16
C ASP A 290 -42.79 43.89 -7.24
N LEU A 291 -42.31 43.33 -6.12
CA LEU A 291 -42.70 42.04 -5.53
C LEU A 291 -41.57 41.45 -4.65
N ARG A 292 -41.69 41.79 -3.36
CA ARG A 292 -41.56 40.94 -2.15
C ARG A 292 -40.29 40.08 -1.98
N GLU A 293 -39.63 40.35 -0.85
CA GLU A 293 -38.69 39.49 -0.14
C GLU A 293 -39.20 38.05 -0.04
N GLU A 294 -38.49 37.09 -0.65
CA GLU A 294 -38.49 35.70 -0.22
C GLU A 294 -37.11 35.37 0.33
N THR A 295 -37.08 35.13 1.63
CA THR A 295 -35.96 34.58 2.39
C THR A 295 -35.63 33.17 1.90
N PHE A 296 -34.38 32.91 1.58
CA PHE A 296 -33.86 31.56 1.37
C PHE A 296 -33.97 30.77 2.69
N GLU A 297 -34.80 29.73 2.74
CA GLU A 297 -34.72 28.69 3.77
C GLU A 297 -33.58 27.72 3.40
N GLU A 298 -32.59 27.58 4.27
CA GLU A 298 -31.64 26.47 4.25
C GLU A 298 -32.38 25.16 4.54
N GLN A 299 -32.40 24.23 3.58
CA GLN A 299 -32.80 22.85 3.88
C GLN A 299 -31.64 22.13 4.57
N GLU A 300 -31.74 22.00 5.90
CA GLU A 300 -30.95 21.04 6.66
C GLU A 300 -31.27 19.61 6.18
N TYR A 301 -30.28 18.93 5.61
CA TYR A 301 -30.37 17.49 5.36
C TYR A 301 -30.14 16.73 6.68
N GLN A 302 -31.22 16.24 7.30
CA GLN A 302 -31.12 15.29 8.41
C GLN A 302 -30.74 13.90 7.89
N ILE A 303 -29.54 13.44 8.26
CA ILE A 303 -29.08 12.06 8.03
C ILE A 303 -29.65 11.18 9.15
N PHE A 304 -30.52 10.24 8.81
CA PHE A 304 -30.98 9.17 9.72
C PHE A 304 -30.02 7.98 9.64
N LEU A 305 -29.31 7.67 10.73
CA LEU A 305 -28.62 6.39 10.91
C LEU A 305 -29.59 5.32 11.44
N PRO A 306 -29.55 4.07 10.93
CA PRO A 306 -30.38 3.00 11.46
C PRO A 306 -29.88 2.55 12.85
N LEU A 307 -30.81 2.47 13.82
CA LEU A 307 -30.57 1.84 15.12
C LEU A 307 -30.44 0.31 14.95
N LEU A 308 -29.31 -0.25 15.38
CA LEU A 308 -29.20 -1.68 15.68
C LEU A 308 -29.82 -1.95 17.06
N GLN A 309 -30.90 -2.74 17.09
CA GLN A 309 -31.40 -3.35 18.33
C GLN A 309 -30.65 -4.65 18.60
N HIS A 310 -30.36 -4.85 19.90
CA HIS A 310 -29.50 -5.86 20.54
C HIS A 310 -29.63 -7.31 20.05
#